data_AF-A0A9C7PV33-F1
#
_entry.id   AF-A0A9C7PV33-F1
#
_cell.length_a   1.000
_cell.length_b   1.000
_cell.length_c   1.000
_cell.angle_alpha   90.00
_cell.angle_beta   90.00
_cell.angle_gamma   90.00
#
_symmetry.space_group_name_H-M   'P 1'
#
loop_
_entity.id
_entity.type
_entity.pdbx_description
1 polymer ?
#
loop_
_entity_poly.entity_id
_entity_poly.type
_entity_poly.pdbx_seq_one_letter_code
_entity_poly.pdbx_strand_id
1 'polypeptide(L)'
;MSLFGAFCKRIAQPTLRNQLLWCNRRFSSTSKTLVDKNQDALKKEKEEEEFNEPGGLLFGEEPPPPGQKRQWEEWEAPWYTVLVLVTFFGVYGLYQRPPDTSYHLAREEAIRRLQQEKDNSPMLLESKNNKSPEN
;
A
#
# COMPACT_ATOMS: atom_id res chain seq x y z
N MET A 1 -89.64 4.23 -42.61
CA MET A 1 -89.04 5.25 -43.47
C MET A 1 -88.82 6.51 -42.65
N SER A 2 -87.58 7.01 -42.67
CA SER A 2 -87.12 8.34 -42.28
C SER A 2 -87.07 8.76 -40.80
N LEU A 3 -86.05 9.46 -40.31
CA LEU A 3 -84.66 9.73 -40.74
C LEU A 3 -83.97 10.43 -39.56
N PHE A 4 -82.67 10.19 -39.45
CA PHE A 4 -81.66 10.81 -38.59
C PHE A 4 -81.85 12.28 -38.20
N GLY A 5 -81.44 12.63 -36.96
CA GLY A 5 -81.19 14.02 -36.58
C GLY A 5 -80.45 14.18 -35.25
N ALA A 6 -79.14 14.44 -35.35
CA ALA A 6 -78.34 15.31 -34.47
C ALA A 6 -78.13 14.87 -32.99
N PHE A 7 -77.03 15.16 -32.29
CA PHE A 7 -75.75 15.80 -32.52
C PHE A 7 -75.11 15.87 -31.11
N CYS A 8 -73.82 15.57 -31.02
CA CYS A 8 -72.87 15.99 -29.98
C CYS A 8 -73.39 16.50 -28.62
N LYS A 9 -73.06 15.79 -27.53
CA LYS A 9 -72.29 16.31 -26.36
C LYS A 9 -72.27 15.29 -25.23
N ARG A 10 -71.21 14.49 -25.17
CA ARG A 10 -70.78 13.84 -23.92
C ARG A 10 -69.30 14.09 -23.69
N ILE A 11 -68.96 15.37 -23.55
CA ILE A 11 -67.71 15.82 -22.93
C ILE A 11 -68.12 16.49 -21.63
N ALA A 12 -68.12 15.70 -20.56
CA ALA A 12 -68.34 16.21 -19.21
C ALA A 12 -67.12 17.04 -18.80
N GLN A 13 -67.34 18.31 -18.45
CA GLN A 13 -66.31 19.16 -17.85
C GLN A 13 -65.93 18.62 -16.47
N PRO A 14 -64.64 18.42 -16.15
CA PRO A 14 -64.20 18.20 -14.77
C PRO A 14 -64.28 19.54 -14.02
N THR A 15 -65.05 19.54 -12.92
CA THR A 15 -65.28 20.70 -12.09
C THR A 15 -63.99 21.15 -11.37
N LEU A 16 -63.77 22.47 -11.32
CA LEU A 16 -62.59 23.16 -10.76
C LEU A 16 -62.21 22.74 -9.32
N ARG A 17 -63.12 22.10 -8.59
CA ARG A 17 -62.90 21.58 -7.23
C ARG A 17 -61.87 20.44 -7.19
N ASN A 18 -61.73 19.66 -8.26
CA ASN A 18 -60.80 18.54 -8.33
C ASN A 18 -59.36 18.94 -8.69
N GLN A 19 -59.14 20.12 -9.31
CA GLN A 19 -57.77 20.59 -9.59
C GLN A 19 -57.05 21.08 -8.33
N LEU A 20 -57.73 21.84 -7.46
CA LEU A 20 -57.12 22.36 -6.23
C LEU A 20 -56.74 21.25 -5.23
N LEU A 21 -57.55 20.19 -5.16
CA LEU A 21 -57.23 19.00 -4.35
C LEU A 21 -56.05 18.20 -4.91
N TRP A 22 -55.86 18.18 -6.23
CA TRP A 22 -54.73 17.50 -6.87
C TRP A 22 -53.40 18.25 -6.63
N CYS A 23 -53.42 19.59 -6.67
CA CYS A 23 -52.23 20.41 -6.39
C CYS A 23 -51.75 20.28 -4.93
N ASN A 24 -52.66 20.27 -3.94
CA ASN A 24 -52.26 20.11 -2.53
C ASN A 24 -51.70 18.72 -2.22
N ARG A 25 -52.25 17.67 -2.85
CA ARG A 25 -51.78 16.29 -2.65
C ARG A 25 -50.42 16.03 -3.30
N ARG A 26 -50.15 16.64 -4.46
CA ARG A 26 -48.85 16.53 -5.16
C ARG A 26 -47.74 17.25 -4.39
N PHE A 27 -48.00 18.44 -3.86
CA PHE A 27 -46.99 19.24 -3.14
C PHE A 27 -46.61 18.65 -1.77
N SER A 28 -47.56 18.03 -1.04
CA SER A 28 -47.23 17.37 0.25
C SER A 28 -46.45 16.07 0.12
N SER A 29 -46.40 15.48 -1.08
CA SER A 29 -45.70 14.22 -1.34
C SER A 29 -44.20 14.45 -1.60
N THR A 30 -43.85 15.52 -2.31
CA THR A 30 -42.45 15.79 -2.68
C THR A 30 -41.58 16.21 -1.49
N SER A 31 -42.13 16.96 -0.53
CA SER A 31 -41.35 17.46 0.61
C SER A 31 -40.91 16.37 1.59
N LYS A 32 -41.71 15.30 1.77
CA LYS A 32 -41.36 14.19 2.65
C LYS A 32 -40.13 13.42 2.16
N THR A 33 -40.08 13.15 0.86
CA THR A 33 -39.00 12.37 0.25
C THR A 33 -37.61 13.01 0.33
N LEU A 34 -37.51 14.32 0.54
CA LEU A 34 -36.21 15.02 0.62
C LEU A 34 -35.65 14.96 2.05
N VAL A 35 -36.51 15.10 3.05
CA VAL A 35 -36.14 14.93 4.46
C VAL A 35 -35.74 13.49 4.73
N ASP A 36 -36.48 12.52 4.19
CA ASP A 36 -36.18 11.09 4.34
C ASP A 36 -34.80 10.75 3.74
N LYS A 37 -34.51 11.24 2.53
CA LYS A 37 -33.19 11.05 1.89
C LYS A 37 -32.03 11.65 2.68
N ASN A 38 -32.22 12.82 3.28
CA ASN A 38 -31.19 13.44 4.11
C ASN A 38 -30.98 12.68 5.42
N GLN A 39 -32.04 12.11 6.00
CA GLN A 39 -31.92 11.26 7.19
C GLN A 39 -31.25 9.93 6.89
N ASP A 40 -31.49 9.35 5.71
CA ASP A 40 -30.85 8.09 5.28
C ASP A 40 -29.36 8.29 4.99
N ALA A 41 -28.97 9.43 4.41
CA ALA A 41 -27.56 9.78 4.20
C ALA A 41 -26.80 9.95 5.53
N LEU A 42 -27.40 10.65 6.50
CA LEU A 42 -26.83 10.85 7.83
C LEU A 42 -26.72 9.55 8.64
N LYS A 43 -27.68 8.64 8.48
CA LYS A 43 -27.59 7.30 9.09
C LYS A 43 -26.47 6.48 8.47
N LYS A 44 -26.30 6.57 7.15
CA LYS A 44 -25.24 5.86 6.42
C LYS A 44 -23.84 6.33 6.84
N GLU A 45 -23.61 7.63 6.96
CA GLU A 45 -22.33 8.15 7.45
C GLU A 45 -22.02 7.72 8.89
N LYS A 46 -23.05 7.59 9.73
CA LYS A 46 -22.89 7.19 11.14
C LYS A 46 -22.62 5.69 11.32
N GLU A 47 -22.98 4.87 10.36
CA GLU A 47 -22.76 3.42 10.39
C GLU A 47 -21.35 3.05 9.91
N GLU A 48 -20.63 3.97 9.26
CA GLU A 48 -19.28 3.75 8.72
C GLU A 48 -18.15 4.00 9.76
N GLU A 49 -18.45 4.51 10.96
CA GLU A 49 -17.48 4.63 12.05
C GLU A 49 -17.68 3.52 13.11
N GLU A 50 -17.21 2.32 12.79
CA GLU A 50 -17.16 1.20 13.72
C GLU A 50 -16.09 1.46 14.79
N PHE A 51 -16.53 1.61 16.04
CA PHE A 51 -15.66 1.83 17.19
C PHE A 51 -14.94 0.52 17.56
N ASN A 52 -13.63 0.44 17.29
CA ASN A 52 -12.81 -0.70 17.70
C ASN A 52 -12.61 -0.68 19.22
N GLU A 53 -13.37 -1.51 19.94
CA GLU A 53 -13.20 -1.71 21.37
C GLU A 53 -11.78 -2.23 21.65
N PRO A 54 -11.14 -1.88 22.77
CA PRO A 54 -9.83 -2.43 23.15
C PRO A 54 -9.98 -3.89 23.61
N GLY A 55 -10.38 -4.79 22.70
CA GLY A 55 -10.24 -6.22 22.84
C GLY A 55 -8.76 -6.55 22.64
N GLY A 56 -8.12 -7.24 23.58
CA GLY A 56 -6.68 -7.55 23.59
C GLY A 56 -6.18 -8.46 22.45
N LEU A 57 -6.74 -8.34 21.26
CA LEU A 57 -6.32 -8.96 20.01
C LEU A 57 -5.23 -8.09 19.38
N LEU A 58 -4.12 -8.71 18.98
CA LEU A 58 -2.89 -8.01 18.59
C LEU A 58 -3.06 -7.03 17.41
N PHE A 59 -4.12 -7.14 16.60
CA PHE A 59 -4.43 -6.22 15.50
C PHE A 59 -5.95 -6.08 15.27
N GLY A 60 -6.78 -6.39 16.28
CA GLY A 60 -8.24 -6.48 16.10
C GLY A 60 -8.72 -7.70 15.29
N GLU A 61 -7.79 -8.53 14.79
CA GLU A 61 -8.09 -9.79 14.11
C GLU A 61 -8.25 -10.94 15.11
N GLU A 62 -9.28 -11.76 14.93
CA GLU A 62 -9.43 -13.03 15.66
C GLU A 62 -8.21 -13.93 15.36
N PRO A 63 -7.51 -14.44 16.39
CA PRO A 63 -6.39 -15.33 16.15
C PRO A 63 -6.88 -16.56 15.36
N PRO A 64 -6.17 -16.98 14.31
CA PRO A 64 -6.55 -18.17 13.57
C PRO A 64 -6.64 -19.36 14.52
N PRO A 65 -7.59 -20.28 14.28
CA PRO A 65 -7.81 -21.43 15.16
C PRO A 65 -6.51 -22.20 15.36
N PRO A 66 -6.29 -22.80 16.55
CA PRO A 66 -5.04 -23.45 16.89
C PRO A 66 -4.71 -24.55 15.86
N GLY A 67 -3.63 -24.34 15.11
CA GLY A 67 -3.19 -25.22 14.01
C GLY A 67 -3.28 -24.59 12.62
N GLN A 68 -3.92 -23.43 12.47
CA GLN A 68 -3.96 -22.69 11.21
C GLN A 68 -2.95 -21.53 11.22
N LYS A 69 -2.10 -21.48 10.20
CA LYS A 69 -1.10 -20.41 10.03
C LYS A 69 -1.79 -19.17 9.45
N ARG A 70 -1.39 -17.98 9.90
CA ARG A 70 -1.77 -16.70 9.27
C ARG A 70 -1.47 -16.76 7.76
N GLN A 71 -2.48 -16.45 6.94
CA GLN A 71 -2.31 -16.30 5.49
C GLN A 71 -1.64 -14.96 5.21
N TRP A 72 -0.78 -14.91 4.20
CA TRP A 72 -0.17 -13.65 3.78
C TRP A 72 -1.21 -12.78 3.08
N GLU A 73 -1.28 -11.52 3.48
CA GLU A 73 -2.09 -10.53 2.78
C GLU A 73 -1.44 -10.09 1.47
N GLU A 74 -2.23 -9.65 0.50
CA GLU A 74 -1.74 -9.31 -0.86
C GLU A 74 -0.73 -8.15 -0.86
N TRP A 75 -0.77 -7.27 0.14
CA TRP A 75 0.16 -6.15 0.29
C TRP A 75 1.52 -6.57 0.89
N GLU A 76 1.56 -7.67 1.65
CA GLU A 76 2.80 -8.17 2.26
C GLU A 76 3.79 -8.60 1.16
N ALA A 77 3.27 -9.21 0.09
CA ALA A 77 4.06 -9.69 -1.03
C ALA A 77 4.91 -8.60 -1.71
N PRO A 78 4.35 -7.47 -2.21
CA PRO A 78 5.14 -6.40 -2.78
C PRO A 78 6.06 -5.76 -1.75
N TRP A 79 5.66 -5.67 -0.48
CA TRP A 79 6.48 -5.04 0.55
C TRP A 79 7.77 -5.83 0.83
N TYR A 80 7.66 -7.14 1.08
CA TYR A 80 8.84 -7.99 1.26
C TYR A 80 9.70 -8.06 0.00
N THR A 81 9.08 -8.05 -1.18
CA THR A 81 9.81 -8.04 -2.45
C THR A 81 10.69 -6.79 -2.56
N VAL A 82 10.14 -5.61 -2.27
CA VAL A 82 10.91 -4.36 -2.32
C VAL A 82 12.02 -4.35 -1.27
N LEU A 83 11.75 -4.78 -0.03
CA LEU A 83 12.77 -4.85 1.01
C LEU A 83 13.94 -5.77 0.63
N VAL A 84 13.64 -6.94 0.08
CA VAL A 84 14.65 -7.89 -0.38
C VAL A 84 15.45 -7.28 -1.54
N LEU A 85 14.79 -6.65 -2.51
CA LEU A 85 15.48 -6.01 -3.63
C LEU A 85 16.40 -4.90 -3.17
N VAL A 86 15.93 -3.97 -2.33
CA VAL A 86 16.73 -2.86 -1.82
C VAL A 86 17.93 -3.37 -1.03
N THR A 87 17.72 -4.37 -0.16
CA THR A 87 18.81 -4.98 0.62
C THR A 87 19.81 -5.67 -0.30
N PHE A 88 19.34 -6.44 -1.29
CA PHE A 88 20.18 -7.13 -2.24
C PHE A 88 21.04 -6.15 -3.06
N PHE A 89 20.42 -5.11 -3.64
CA PHE A 89 21.15 -4.10 -4.40
C PHE A 89 22.09 -3.28 -3.51
N GLY A 90 21.71 -3.00 -2.26
CA GLY A 90 22.58 -2.31 -1.30
C GLY A 90 23.83 -3.13 -0.98
N VAL A 91 23.66 -4.40 -0.62
CA VAL A 91 24.80 -5.30 -0.35
C VAL A 91 25.64 -5.53 -1.60
N TYR A 92 25.00 -5.77 -2.75
CA TYR A 92 25.70 -5.95 -4.01
C TYR A 92 26.49 -4.71 -4.41
N GLY A 93 25.90 -3.51 -4.26
CA GLY A 93 26.57 -2.25 -4.51
C GLY A 93 27.76 -2.00 -3.57
N LEU A 94 27.62 -2.35 -2.29
CA LEU A 94 28.72 -2.29 -1.34
C LEU A 94 29.82 -3.32 -1.63
N TYR A 95 29.45 -4.51 -2.11
CA TYR A 95 30.40 -5.56 -2.50
C TYR A 95 31.20 -5.18 -3.75
N GLN A 96 30.55 -4.55 -4.73
CA GLN A 96 31.20 -4.08 -5.95
C GLN A 96 32.01 -2.79 -5.74
N ARG A 97 32.03 -2.23 -4.53
CA ARG A 97 32.88 -1.09 -4.22
C ARG A 97 34.35 -1.52 -4.40
N PRO A 98 35.11 -0.90 -5.32
CA PRO A 98 36.53 -1.20 -5.48
C PRO A 98 37.27 -0.82 -4.18
N PRO A 99 38.37 -1.53 -3.85
CA PRO A 99 39.15 -1.22 -2.65
C PRO A 99 39.61 0.24 -2.68
N ASP A 100 39.56 0.91 -1.52
CA ASP A 100 39.91 2.33 -1.40
C ASP A 100 41.33 2.57 -1.92
N THR A 101 41.46 3.48 -2.89
CA THR A 101 42.74 3.77 -3.57
C THR A 101 43.82 4.27 -2.62
N SER A 102 43.45 5.06 -1.60
CA SER A 102 44.37 5.60 -0.61
C SER A 102 44.98 4.52 0.29
N TYR A 103 44.16 3.60 0.80
CA TYR A 103 44.62 2.47 1.61
C TYR A 103 45.51 1.54 0.78
N HIS A 104 45.12 1.24 -0.46
CA HIS A 104 45.91 0.38 -1.35
C HIS A 104 47.29 0.97 -1.63
N LEU A 105 47.36 2.24 -2.01
CA LEU A 105 48.63 2.93 -2.28
C LEU A 105 49.52 3.01 -1.03
N ALA A 106 48.94 3.34 0.13
CA ALA A 106 49.69 3.38 1.38
C ALA A 106 50.24 2.00 1.76
N ARG A 107 49.46 0.94 1.56
CA ARG A 107 49.85 -0.44 1.83
C ARG A 107 50.96 -0.91 0.89
N GLU A 108 50.83 -0.66 -0.41
CA GLU A 108 51.86 -1.01 -1.41
C GLU A 108 53.19 -0.30 -1.13
N GLU A 109 53.13 0.98 -0.79
CA GLU A 109 54.32 1.77 -0.44
C GLU A 109 54.96 1.27 0.87
N ALA A 110 54.16 0.95 1.89
CA ALA A 110 54.67 0.36 3.13
C ALA A 110 55.38 -0.98 2.87
N ILE A 111 54.79 -1.85 2.04
CA ILE A 111 55.41 -3.12 1.64
C ILE A 111 56.73 -2.89 0.91
N ARG A 112 56.78 -1.92 -0.02
CA ARG A 112 58.00 -1.56 -0.75
C ARG A 112 59.15 -1.15 0.17
N ARG A 113 58.85 -0.34 1.19
CA ARG A 113 59.86 0.09 2.20
C ARG A 113 60.35 -1.08 3.06
N LEU A 114 59.44 -1.96 3.50
CA LEU A 114 59.81 -3.16 4.26
C LEU A 114 60.67 -4.13 3.45
N GLN A 115 60.43 -4.25 2.14
CA GLN A 115 61.26 -5.08 1.26
C GLN A 115 62.66 -4.48 1.09
N GLN A 116 62.75 -3.16 0.85
CA GLN A 116 64.05 -2.47 0.77
C GLN A 116 64.85 -2.61 2.06
N GLU A 117 64.21 -2.44 3.22
CA GLU A 117 64.87 -2.65 4.52
C GLU A 117 65.33 -4.11 4.68
N LYS A 118 64.51 -5.08 4.27
CA LYS A 118 64.88 -6.50 4.33
C LYS A 118 66.05 -6.87 3.43
N ASP A 119 66.14 -6.28 2.25
CA ASP A 119 67.20 -6.58 1.28
C ASP A 119 68.50 -5.81 1.62
N ASN A 120 68.38 -4.60 2.19
CA ASN A 120 69.51 -3.78 2.62
C ASN A 120 70.07 -4.20 3.99
N SER A 121 69.33 -4.98 4.79
CA SER A 121 69.77 -5.41 6.11
C SER A 121 70.65 -6.67 6.01
N PRO A 122 71.96 -6.59 6.30
CA PRO A 122 72.91 -7.69 6.06
C PRO A 122 72.62 -8.93 6.91
N MET A 123 71.97 -8.77 8.06
CA MET A 123 71.59 -9.88 8.96
C MET A 123 70.54 -10.83 8.34
N LEU A 124 69.74 -10.36 7.38
CA LEU A 124 68.71 -11.19 6.73
C LEU A 124 69.25 -12.00 5.57
N LEU A 125 70.29 -11.51 4.89
CA LEU A 125 70.99 -12.24 3.83
C LEU A 125 71.64 -13.52 4.38
N GLU A 126 72.23 -13.44 5.57
CA GLU A 126 72.83 -14.59 6.25
C GLU A 126 71.77 -15.64 6.65
N SER A 127 70.59 -15.21 7.10
CA SER A 127 69.49 -16.11 7.44
C SER A 127 68.87 -16.82 6.23
N LYS A 128 68.79 -16.14 5.06
CA LYS A 128 68.32 -16.73 3.79
C LYS A 128 69.34 -17.75 3.25
N ASN A 129 70.63 -17.44 3.35
CA ASN A 129 71.71 -18.32 2.90
C ASN A 129 71.85 -19.59 3.76
N ASN A 130 71.50 -19.52 5.05
CA ASN A 130 71.52 -20.66 5.98
C ASN A 130 70.21 -21.49 5.99
N LYS A 131 69.19 -21.11 5.21
CA LYS A 131 67.86 -21.73 5.22
C LYS A 131 67.45 -22.24 3.84
N SER A 132 68.25 -23.12 3.24
CA SER A 132 67.84 -24.02 2.14
C SER A 132 68.95 -25.05 1.84
N PRO A 133 68.69 -26.37 1.71
CA PRO A 133 67.67 -27.23 2.32
C PRO A 133 68.31 -28.31 3.25
N GLU A 134 67.65 -28.64 4.37
CA GLU A 134 67.67 -30.03 4.86
C GLU A 134 66.41 -30.71 4.29
N ASN A 135 66.67 -31.63 3.36
CA ASN A 135 65.86 -32.72 2.80
C ASN A 135 64.42 -32.92 3.29
#